data_AF-A0A6H5HAW7-F1
#
_entry.id   AF-A0A6H5HAW7-F1
#
_cell.length_a   1.000
_cell.length_b   1.000
_cell.length_c   1.000
_cell.angle_alpha   90.00
_cell.angle_beta   90.00
_cell.angle_gamma   90.00
#
_symmetry.space_group_name_H-M   'P 1'
#
loop_
_entity.id
_entity.type
_entity.pdbx_description
1 polymer ?
#
loop_
_entity_poly.entity_id
_entity_poly.type
_entity_poly.pdbx_seq_one_letter_code
_entity_poly.pdbx_strand_id
1 'polypeptide(L)' 'MDEDEEEVVPLPNVNSAILKKVIQWATYHKDDPPPPEDDENKEKRTDDISSWDADFLKVDQGTLFELIL' A
#
# COMPACT_ATOMS: atom_id res chain seq x y z
N MET A 1 28.41 6.12 -17.80
CA MET A 1 28.19 6.01 -16.34
C MET A 1 26.75 5.61 -16.28
N ASP A 2 26.52 4.30 -16.36
CA ASP A 2 25.19 3.73 -16.56
C ASP A 2 25.17 2.40 -15.78
N GLU A 3 25.56 2.47 -14.50
CA GLU A 3 25.47 1.35 -13.54
C GLU A 3 24.21 1.50 -12.66
N ASP A 4 23.17 2.17 -13.16
CA ASP A 4 21.82 2.16 -12.57
C ASP A 4 20.94 1.07 -13.24
N GLU A 5 21.57 0.05 -13.84
CA GLU A 5 20.89 -1.14 -14.35
C GLU A 5 20.43 -2.00 -13.17
N GLU A 6 19.17 -1.84 -12.80
CA GLU A 6 18.33 -2.84 -12.13
C GLU A 6 18.94 -3.45 -10.85
N GLU A 7 19.16 -2.64 -9.82
CA GLU A 7 19.41 -3.19 -8.49
C GLU A 7 18.17 -3.98 -8.02
N VAL A 8 18.28 -5.31 -8.06
CA VAL A 8 17.19 -6.21 -7.67
C VAL A 8 17.08 -6.23 -6.15
N VAL A 9 15.94 -5.79 -5.62
CA VAL A 9 15.60 -5.88 -4.20
C VAL A 9 14.85 -7.19 -3.94
N PRO A 10 15.46 -8.20 -3.30
CA PRO A 10 14.79 -9.46 -3.00
C PRO A 10 13.79 -9.29 -1.84
N LEU A 11 12.55 -9.75 -2.06
CA LEU A 11 11.48 -9.77 -1.05
C LEU A 11 11.10 -11.23 -0.72
N PRO A 12 11.86 -11.94 0.12
CA PRO A 12 11.72 -13.39 0.31
C PRO A 12 10.39 -13.81 0.96
N ASN A 13 9.73 -12.89 1.68
CA ASN A 13 8.51 -13.16 2.42
C ASN A 13 7.25 -12.63 1.73
N VAL A 14 7.38 -12.03 0.54
CA VAL A 14 6.26 -11.46 -0.20
C VAL A 14 6.11 -12.24 -1.51
N ASN A 15 4.99 -12.95 -1.66
CA ASN A 15 4.72 -13.64 -2.90
C ASN A 15 4.31 -12.66 -4.01
N SER A 16 4.38 -13.12 -5.26
CA SER A 16 4.08 -12.27 -6.42
C SER A 16 2.65 -11.72 -6.48
N ALA A 17 1.67 -12.40 -5.87
CA ALA A 17 0.28 -11.96 -5.86
C ALA A 17 0.09 -10.76 -4.91
N ILE A 18 0.70 -10.83 -3.73
CA ILE A 18 0.70 -9.73 -2.76
C ILE A 18 1.49 -8.54 -3.28
N LEU A 19 2.69 -8.77 -3.83
CA LEU A 19 3.50 -7.69 -4.37
C LEU A 19 2.76 -6.90 -5.47
N LYS A 20 1.99 -7.57 -6.33
CA LYS A 20 1.16 -6.90 -7.34
C LYS A 20 0.11 -5.98 -6.71
N LYS A 21 -0.53 -6.41 -5.62
CA LYS A 21 -1.50 -5.59 -4.88
C LYS A 21 -0.82 -4.40 -4.21
N VAL A 22 0.33 -4.59 -3.60
CA VAL A 22 1.14 -3.51 -3.00
C VAL A 22 1.52 -2.47 -4.05
N ILE A 23 2.01 -2.91 -5.22
CA ILE A 23 2.36 -2.01 -6.33
C ILE A 23 1.12 -1.28 -6.84
N GLN A 24 -0.03 -1.95 -6.99
CA GLN A 24 -1.27 -1.31 -7.40
C GLN A 24 -1.70 -0.21 -6.42
N TRP A 25 -1.67 -0.50 -5.12
CA TRP A 25 -2.02 0.47 -4.08
C TRP A 25 -1.07 1.67 -4.10
N ALA A 26 0.24 1.42 -4.15
CA ALA A 26 1.25 2.47 -4.21
C ALA A 26 1.13 3.32 -5.48
N THR A 27 0.80 2.71 -6.62
CA THR A 27 0.61 3.43 -7.89
C THR A 27 -0.62 4.34 -7.85
N TYR A 28 -1.69 3.92 -7.18
CA TYR A 28 -2.90 4.73 -7.02
C TYR A 28 -2.65 5.94 -6.13
N HIS A 29 -1.97 5.76 -4.98
CA HIS A 29 -1.78 6.80 -3.97
C HIS A 29 -0.51 7.66 -4.16
N LYS A 30 0.29 7.43 -5.21
CA LYS A 30 1.60 8.10 -5.39
C LYS A 30 1.52 9.63 -5.52
N ASP A 31 0.36 10.14 -5.97
CA ASP A 31 0.12 11.56 -6.25
C ASP A 31 -0.85 12.19 -5.23
N ASP A 32 -1.14 11.48 -4.13
CA ASP A 32 -2.05 11.97 -3.09
C ASP A 32 -1.50 13.23 -2.41
N PRO A 33 -2.38 14.17 -2.01
CA PRO A 33 -1.94 15.36 -1.31
C PRO A 33 -1.25 14.98 0.00
N PRO A 34 -0.22 15.75 0.42
CA PRO A 34 0.41 15.52 1.70
C PRO A 34 -0.63 15.61 2.82
N PRO A 35 -0.53 14.75 3.85
CA PRO A 35 -1.46 14.80 4.98
C PRO A 35 -1.39 16.18 5.64
N PRO A 36 -2.53 16.72 6.12
CA PRO A 36 -2.56 18.03 6.76
C PRO A 36 -1.67 18.05 8.02
N GLU A 37 -0.96 19.16 8.25
CA GLU A 37 0.00 19.31 9.37
C GLU A 37 -0.64 19.19 10.78
N ASP A 38 -1.96 19.34 10.89
CA ASP A 38 -2.72 19.38 12.16
C ASP A 38 -3.30 18.03 12.62
N ASP A 39 -2.91 16.90 12.01
CA ASP A 39 -3.53 15.58 12.25
C ASP A 39 -2.73 14.65 13.19
N GLU A 40 -1.84 15.19 14.03
CA GLU A 40 -1.20 14.39 15.11
C GLU A 40 -2.19 14.00 16.22
N ASN A 41 -3.37 14.65 16.29
CA ASN A 41 -4.28 14.55 17.42
C ASN A 41 -5.73 14.17 17.07
N LYS A 42 -6.08 13.91 15.80
CA LYS A 42 -7.32 13.16 15.53
C LYS A 42 -7.02 11.69 15.76
N GLU A 43 -7.84 11.06 16.60
CA GLU A 43 -7.97 9.61 16.57
C GLU A 43 -8.08 9.17 15.11
N LYS A 44 -7.13 8.35 14.65
CA LYS A 44 -7.17 7.74 13.31
C LYS A 44 -8.50 7.00 13.20
N ARG A 45 -9.47 7.67 12.60
CA ARG A 45 -10.84 7.23 12.52
C ARG A 45 -10.88 6.05 11.58
N THR A 46 -11.30 4.89 12.06
CA THR A 46 -11.38 3.66 11.26
C THR A 46 -12.45 3.76 10.16
N ASP A 47 -13.29 4.79 10.21
CA ASP A 47 -14.34 5.12 9.23
C ASP A 47 -13.86 5.99 8.07
N ASP A 48 -12.64 6.53 8.09
CA ASP A 48 -12.11 7.36 7.00
C ASP A 48 -11.34 6.50 5.98
N ILE A 49 -12.07 5.65 5.26
CA ILE A 49 -11.55 4.85 4.15
C ILE A 49 -12.18 5.31 2.84
N SER A 50 -11.35 5.53 1.82
CA SER A 50 -11.85 5.89 0.49
C SER A 50 -12.67 4.75 -0.11
N SER A 51 -13.61 5.06 -1.01
CA SER A 51 -14.36 4.00 -1.72
C SER A 51 -13.43 3.08 -2.52
N TRP A 52 -12.32 3.62 -3.04
CA TRP A 52 -11.33 2.85 -3.76
C TRP A 52 -10.61 1.85 -2.85
N ASP A 53 -10.17 2.28 -1.67
CA ASP A 53 -9.54 1.40 -0.69
C ASP A 53 -10.50 0.34 -0.18
N ALA A 54 -11.77 0.71 0.05
CA ALA A 54 -12.80 -0.24 0.45
C ALA A 54 -12.99 -1.36 -0.61
N ASP A 55 -13.00 -1.01 -1.89
CA ASP A 55 -13.05 -1.98 -2.99
C ASP A 55 -11.74 -2.76 -3.16
N PHE A 56 -10.59 -2.11 -2.98
CA PHE A 56 -9.27 -2.75 -3.05
C PHE A 56 -9.06 -3.81 -1.96
N LEU A 57 -9.51 -3.51 -0.74
CA LEU A 57 -9.47 -4.41 0.43
C LEU A 57 -10.59 -5.43 0.45
N LYS A 58 -11.47 -5.46 -0.56
CA LYS A 58 -12.51 -6.49 -0.73
C LYS A 58 -11.89 -7.80 -1.23
N VAL A 59 -11.10 -8.42 -0.37
CA VAL A 59 -10.36 -9.67 -0.58
C VAL A 59 -10.74 -10.71 0.48
N ASP A 60 -10.26 -11.93 0.33
CA ASP A 60 -10.38 -12.93 1.39
C ASP A 60 -9.49 -12.59 2.59
N GLN A 61 -9.81 -13.19 3.74
CA GLN A 61 -9.09 -12.92 5.00
C GLN A 61 -7.59 -13.25 4.92
N GLY A 62 -7.20 -14.29 4.18
CA GLY A 62 -5.80 -14.68 4.05
C GLY A 62 -5.01 -13.61 3.30
N THR A 63 -5.53 -13.16 2.16
CA THR A 63 -4.95 -12.03 1.41
C THR A 63 -4.88 -10.77 2.26
N LEU A 64 -5.92 -10.47 3.06
CA LEU A 64 -5.90 -9.31 3.94
C LEU A 64 -4.81 -9.41 5.01
N PHE A 65 -4.60 -10.58 5.62
CA PHE A 65 -3.50 -10.79 6.57
C PHE A 65 -2.13 -10.63 5.91
N GLU A 66 -1.95 -11.15 4.69
CA GLU A 66 -0.69 -10.99 3.95
C GLU A 66 -0.41 -9.53 3.53
N LEU A 67 -1.43 -8.67 3.47
CA LEU A 67 -1.24 -7.23 3.24
C LEU A 67 -0.87 -6.44 4.51
N ILE A 68 -1.10 -7.01 5.71
CA ILE A 68 -0.86 -6.35 7.01
C ILE A 68 0.49 -6.76 7.62
N LEU A 69 0.88 -8.02 7.47
CA LEU A 69 2.03 -8.67 8.13
C LEU A 69 3.32 -8.53 7.32
#